data_AF-A0A2S6CNY0-F1
#
_entry.id   AF-A0A2S6CNY0-F1
#
_cell.length_a   1.000
_cell.length_b   1.000
_cell.length_c   1.000
_cell.angle_alpha   90.00
_cell.angle_beta   90.00
_cell.angle_gamma   90.00
#
_symmetry.space_group_name_H-M   'P 1'
#
loop_
_entity.id
_entity.type
_entity.pdbx_description
1 polymer ?
#
loop_
_entity_poly.entity_id
_entity_poly.type
_entity_poly.pdbx_seq_one_letter_code
_entity_poly.pdbx_strand_id
1 'polypeptide(L)' 'MKEEKIEKVRISLSLPVKTNDDLNELSKKYGMTKSGLVHFLLQRLKERGDLFK' A
#
# COMPACT_ATOMS: atom_id res chain seq x y z
N MET A 1 -1.06 -19.67 -18.97
CA MET A 1 -1.49 -18.27 -18.77
C MET A 1 -0.25 -17.41 -18.87
N LYS A 2 -0.16 -16.45 -19.81
CA LYS A 2 0.93 -15.48 -19.79
C LYS A 2 0.70 -14.61 -18.55
N GLU A 3 1.59 -14.69 -17.57
CA GLU A 3 1.64 -13.68 -16.51
C GLU A 3 1.98 -12.36 -17.21
N GLU A 4 1.00 -11.46 -17.33
CA GLU A 4 1.31 -10.06 -17.63
C GLU A 4 2.22 -9.58 -16.51
N LYS A 5 3.50 -9.34 -16.83
CA LYS A 5 4.43 -8.72 -15.89
C LYS A 5 3.89 -7.33 -15.60
N ILE A 6 3.24 -7.18 -14.45
CA ILE A 6 2.81 -5.88 -13.92
C ILE A 6 4.05 -4.99 -13.88
N GLU A 7 4.03 -3.91 -14.65
CA GLU A 7 5.10 -2.93 -14.68
C GLU A 7 5.17 -2.23 -13.32
N LYS A 8 6.37 -2.17 -12.74
CA LYS A 8 6.60 -1.61 -11.40
C LYS A 8 7.50 -0.40 -11.51
N VAL A 9 7.00 0.75 -11.06
CA VAL A 9 7.79 1.98 -10.91
C VAL A 9 8.24 2.10 -9.45
N ARG A 10 9.53 2.35 -9.23
CA ARG A 10 10.05 2.69 -7.91
C ARG A 10 9.86 4.19 -7.67
N ILE A 11 9.25 4.52 -6.54
CA ILE A 11 9.08 5.90 -6.10
C ILE A 11 9.75 6.08 -4.74
N SER A 12 10.26 7.29 -4.49
CA SER A 12 10.71 7.72 -3.16
C SER A 12 9.65 8.64 -2.56
N LEU A 13 9.34 8.47 -1.28
CA LEU A 13 8.34 9.26 -0.57
C LEU A 13 8.94 9.80 0.72
N SER A 14 8.80 11.11 0.95
CA SER A 14 9.07 11.73 2.24
C SER A 14 7.82 11.61 3.11
N LEU A 15 7.94 10.94 4.26
CA LEU A 15 6.85 10.71 5.20
C LEU A 15 7.33 11.02 6.63
N PRO A 16 6.42 11.44 7.54
CA PRO A 16 6.74 11.49 8.96
C PRO A 16 7.21 10.11 9.46
N VAL A 17 8.17 10.11 10.39
CA VAL A 17 8.75 8.87 10.95
C VAL A 17 7.65 7.95 11.49
N LYS A 18 6.73 8.53 12.29
CA LYS A 18 5.58 7.81 12.84
C LYS A 18 4.72 7.14 11.76
N THR A 19 4.50 7.81 10.63
CA THR A 19 3.72 7.22 9.51
C THR A 19 4.42 6.01 8.91
N ASN A 20 5.75 6.01 8.81
CA ASN A 20 6.50 4.84 8.36
C ASN A 20 6.46 3.69 9.39
N ASP A 21 6.44 4.01 10.68
CA ASP A 21 6.33 3.03 11.76
C ASP A 21 4.94 2.38 11.76
N ASP A 22 3.87 3.18 11.69
CA ASP A 22 2.49 2.71 11.55
C ASP A 22 2.34 1.82 10.31
N LEU A 23 2.93 2.22 9.17
CA LEU A 23 2.92 1.42 7.93
C LEU A 23 3.64 0.07 8.14
N ASN A 24 4.74 0.05 8.88
CA ASN A 24 5.48 -1.16 9.18
C ASN A 24 4.67 -2.11 10.08
N GLU A 25 4.08 -1.58 11.16
CA GLU A 25 3.25 -2.36 12.08
C GLU A 25 2.02 -2.94 11.40
N LEU A 26 1.29 -2.13 10.63
CA LEU A 26 0.11 -2.58 9.89
C LEU A 26 0.49 -3.63 8.84
N SER A 27 1.60 -3.43 8.12
CA SER A 27 2.06 -4.41 7.13
C SER A 27 2.30 -5.78 7.76
N LYS A 28 2.95 -5.84 8.94
CA LYS A 28 3.15 -7.08 9.70
C LYS A 28 1.84 -7.66 10.21
N LYS A 29 0.97 -6.83 10.80
CA LYS A 29 -0.32 -7.24 11.36
C LYS A 29 -1.21 -7.93 10.32
N TYR A 30 -1.19 -7.45 9.08
CA TYR A 30 -2.00 -7.99 7.99
C TYR A 30 -1.25 -8.97 7.08
N GLY A 31 0.01 -9.32 7.39
CA GLY A 31 0.81 -10.24 6.58
C GLY A 31 1.10 -9.72 5.16
N MET A 32 1.21 -8.40 4.98
CA MET A 32 1.43 -7.74 3.70
C MET A 32 2.80 -7.07 3.63
N THR A 33 3.33 -6.88 2.42
CA THR A 33 4.44 -5.96 2.21
C THR A 33 3.94 -4.52 2.31
N LYS A 34 4.83 -3.55 2.61
CA LYS A 34 4.46 -2.12 2.64
C LYS A 34 3.85 -1.66 1.31
N SER A 35 4.42 -2.07 0.19
CA SER A 35 3.90 -1.75 -1.15
C SER A 35 2.56 -2.42 -1.43
N GLY A 36 2.36 -3.66 -0.96
CA GLY A 36 1.08 -4.36 -1.04
C GLY A 36 -0.01 -3.67 -0.22
N LEU A 37 0.32 -3.21 0.99
CA LEU A 37 -0.61 -2.47 1.84
C LEU A 37 -1.01 -1.13 1.21
N VAL A 38 -0.05 -0.37 0.67
CA VAL A 38 -0.35 0.87 -0.05
C VAL A 38 -1.24 0.62 -1.27
N HIS A 39 -0.94 -0.44 -2.05
CA HIS A 39 -1.78 -0.83 -3.18
C HIS A 39 -3.21 -1.15 -2.75
N PHE A 40 -3.37 -1.96 -1.68
CA PHE A 40 -4.67 -2.32 -1.13
C PHE A 40 -5.49 -1.10 -0.70
N LEU A 41 -4.88 -0.16 0.02
CA LEU A 41 -5.54 1.08 0.45
C LEU A 41 -6.01 1.91 -0.75
N LEU A 42 -5.17 2.03 -1.79
CA LEU A 42 -5.54 2.74 -3.02
C LEU A 42 -6.71 2.06 -3.75
N GLN A 43 -6.73 0.73 -3.81
CA GLN A 43 -7.86 0.00 -4.41
C GLN A 43 -9.14 0.21 -3.61
N ARG A 44 -9.08 0.14 -2.28
CA ARG A 44 -10.24 0.43 -1.43
C ARG A 44 -10.76 1.85 -1.62
N LEU A 45 -9.87 2.84 -1.72
CA LEU A 45 -10.26 4.22 -2.01
C LEU A 45 -10.98 4.32 -3.36
N LYS A 46 -10.48 3.65 -4.40
CA LYS A 46 -11.11 3.65 -5.72
C LYS A 46 -12.49 3.00 -5.72
N GLU A 47 -12.65 1.90 -4.98
CA GLU A 47 -13.92 1.16 -4.90
C GLU A 47 -14.97 1.90 -4.07
N ARG A 48 -14.56 2.49 -2.94
CA ARG A 48 -15.48 3.10 -1.96
C ARG A 48 -15.67 4.60 -2.12
N GLY A 49 -14.74 5.28 -2.78
CA GLY A 49 -14.71 6.75 -2.89
C GLY A 49 -14.12 7.44 -1.66
N ASP A 50 -13.87 6.71 -0.57
CA ASP A 50 -13.21 7.22 0.63
C ASP A 50 -12.36 6.13 1.32
N LEU A 51 -11.47 6.57 2.21
CA LEU A 51 -10.58 5.71 3.01
C LEU A 51 -11.02 5.56 4.48
N PHE A 52 -11.98 6.37 4.92
CA PHE A 52 -12.19 6.65 6.34
C PHE A 52 -13.66 6.62 6.77
N LYS A 53 -14.59 6.36 5.84
CA LYS A 53 -16.03 6.29 6.10
C LYS A 53 -16.60 4.90 5.82
#